data_AF-A0A958IFB7-F1
#
_entry.id   AF-A0A958IFB7-F1
#
_cell.length_a   1.000
_cell.length_b   1.000
_cell.length_c   1.000
_cell.angle_alpha   90.00
_cell.angle_beta   90.00
_cell.angle_gamma   90.00
#
_symmetry.space_group_name_H-M   'P 1'
#
loop_
_entity.id
_entity.type
_entity.pdbx_description
1 polymer ?
#
loop_
_entity_poly.entity_id
_entity_poly.type
_entity_poly.pdbx_seq_one_letter_code
_entity_poly.pdbx_strand_id
1 'polypeptide(L)'
;YEQNNISFEVAALEFTIPEKNQYDYMLEGFDPDWIRAGGERTISYTNLDPQVYTFRVRASNNDLMWNPDGRSLIIDITPPFWKPLWFQITAALVAIMLVVSVPLIMVRRGIKRQEKLEAEIAERTKEIADANKNLSKENDIRKQTEVALLRARSQTDAILENVVEGLFLLDMDYKISDQHSKELEVIFNENNLSHVQFVELMRPLITAKNLEALKDFVELLFNRDIDEEVVNELNPLDQVEVHFEIDKGEFKSKHLEFTFRRIVAEEQIHSLLITVRDVSEIVELQLQLKLSEEKNKTEIDQLLSILKVDPHRLKDYLDNVKEVLDDISLKFEQEKGGRVDILDEVFRTIHNLKGNAQMLDLKFFVEKFHSIEGSIREIQDKSEVKGDDFLGILFDINEIDSYVNSMFSLIKRVLKLTDTMKVTDDSPDMSLVKNIEEVVGRLGKELDKKAKFVFENLKNFNIPNEYRNEFKDIVIQLVRNSMVHGIENHEERRSHNKSPEAQLRLTLEDVNGNFVFKYRDDGQGLNIEKIKEKALNSGKFSTEKLNTMSKSEIARLIFSDGLSTTDEADENSGRGQGMSIIKDIISKKKGK
;
A
#
# COMPACT_ATOMS: atom_id res chain seq x y z
N TYR A 1 47.20 -103.23 66.05
CA TYR A 1 47.54 -104.38 65.19
C TYR A 1 49.03 -104.43 64.86
N GLU A 2 49.90 -104.12 65.85
CA GLU A 2 51.37 -104.21 65.73
C GLU A 2 51.97 -105.13 66.82
N GLN A 3 51.12 -105.84 67.56
CA GLN A 3 51.52 -106.74 68.64
C GLN A 3 51.56 -108.18 68.13
N ASN A 4 52.45 -108.48 67.20
CA ASN A 4 52.69 -109.83 66.67
C ASN A 4 54.11 -110.36 67.00
N ASN A 5 54.81 -109.69 67.91
CA ASN A 5 56.07 -110.11 68.50
C ASN A 5 55.81 -110.46 69.98
N ILE A 6 56.16 -111.68 70.39
CA ILE A 6 55.87 -112.21 71.73
C ILE A 6 57.13 -112.86 72.30
N SER A 7 57.44 -112.54 73.55
CA SER A 7 58.57 -113.12 74.29
C SER A 7 58.06 -113.84 75.54
N PHE A 8 58.61 -115.01 75.80
CA PHE A 8 58.34 -115.87 76.95
C PHE A 8 59.58 -115.91 77.84
N GLU A 9 59.37 -115.84 79.15
CA GLU A 9 60.42 -116.09 80.13
C GLU A 9 60.08 -117.37 80.92
N VAL A 10 61.04 -118.29 81.02
CA VAL A 10 60.86 -119.62 81.59
C VAL A 10 61.82 -119.85 82.77
N ALA A 11 61.36 -120.63 83.75
CA ALA A 11 62.10 -120.88 84.99
C ALA A 11 61.83 -122.30 85.50
N ALA A 12 62.89 -123.04 85.80
CA ALA A 12 62.81 -124.32 86.51
C ALA A 12 62.80 -124.07 88.02
N LEU A 13 62.03 -124.86 88.77
CA LEU A 13 61.85 -124.73 90.22
C LEU A 13 62.98 -125.37 91.06
N GLU A 14 64.17 -125.57 90.47
CA GLU A 14 65.35 -126.18 91.12
C GLU A 14 66.47 -125.14 91.27
N PHE A 15 66.89 -124.86 92.51
CA PHE A 15 67.72 -123.71 92.86
C PHE A 15 69.14 -124.07 93.35
N THR A 16 69.46 -125.36 93.46
CA THR A 16 70.72 -125.81 94.08
C THR A 16 71.95 -125.44 93.24
N ILE A 17 71.88 -125.58 91.90
CA ILE A 17 72.86 -125.04 90.94
C ILE A 17 72.10 -124.59 89.68
N PRO A 18 71.56 -123.36 89.64
CA PRO A 18 70.66 -122.90 88.58
C PRO A 18 71.28 -122.91 87.17
N GLU A 19 72.60 -122.74 87.08
CA GLU A 19 73.35 -122.71 85.82
C GLU A 19 73.38 -124.07 85.08
N LYS A 20 73.04 -125.17 85.77
CA LYS A 20 73.00 -126.52 85.17
C LYS A 20 71.62 -126.93 84.64
N ASN A 21 70.58 -126.15 84.89
CA ASN A 21 69.23 -126.46 84.40
C ASN A 21 69.19 -126.27 82.88
N GLN A 22 68.61 -127.23 82.15
CA GLN A 22 68.38 -127.09 80.72
C GLN A 22 66.89 -126.97 80.40
N TYR A 23 66.55 -126.18 79.39
CA TYR A 23 65.18 -125.98 78.92
C TYR A 23 65.04 -126.45 77.47
N ASP A 24 63.93 -127.11 77.17
CA ASP A 24 63.45 -127.35 75.80
C ASP A 24 62.09 -126.66 75.65
N TYR A 25 61.85 -126.03 74.51
CA TYR A 25 60.58 -125.37 74.21
C TYR A 25 60.11 -125.67 72.78
N MET A 26 58.84 -125.37 72.51
CA MET A 26 58.22 -125.50 71.20
C MET A 26 56.97 -124.63 71.12
N LEU A 27 56.79 -123.85 70.04
CA LEU A 27 55.54 -123.16 69.74
C LEU A 27 54.77 -123.94 68.67
N GLU A 28 53.74 -124.68 69.10
CA GLU A 28 52.88 -125.43 68.18
C GLU A 28 52.17 -124.47 67.23
N GLY A 29 52.31 -124.74 65.92
CA GLY A 29 51.85 -123.87 64.83
C GLY A 29 52.95 -122.99 64.24
N PHE A 30 54.15 -122.95 64.83
CA PHE A 30 55.31 -122.23 64.30
C PHE A 30 56.57 -123.12 64.23
N ASP A 31 56.92 -123.82 65.31
CA ASP A 31 58.08 -124.72 65.35
C ASP A 31 57.70 -126.17 64.97
N PRO A 32 58.51 -126.86 64.15
CA PRO A 32 58.24 -128.25 63.73
C PRO A 32 58.63 -129.32 64.78
N ASP A 33 59.60 -129.07 65.68
CA ASP A 33 60.08 -130.00 66.71
C ASP A 33 60.58 -129.23 67.96
N TRP A 34 60.83 -129.94 69.08
CA TRP A 34 61.38 -129.35 70.31
C TRP A 34 62.76 -128.73 70.10
N ILE A 35 62.91 -127.47 70.51
CA ILE A 35 64.16 -126.71 70.42
C ILE A 35 64.83 -126.68 71.80
N ARG A 36 66.11 -127.06 71.87
CA ARG A 36 66.89 -127.07 73.11
C ARG A 36 67.53 -125.70 73.35
N ALA A 37 67.07 -124.99 74.38
CA ALA A 37 67.54 -123.65 74.76
C ALA A 37 68.79 -123.66 75.66
N GLY A 38 69.21 -124.84 76.13
CA GLY A 38 70.26 -124.94 77.15
C GLY A 38 69.85 -124.20 78.42
N GLY A 39 70.70 -123.30 78.93
CA GLY A 39 70.40 -122.49 80.12
C GLY A 39 69.65 -121.18 79.85
N GLU A 40 69.28 -120.89 78.60
CA GLU A 40 68.62 -119.63 78.23
C GLU A 40 67.15 -119.62 78.68
N ARG A 41 66.75 -118.54 79.35
CA ARG A 41 65.43 -118.42 80.01
C ARG A 41 64.45 -117.58 79.22
N THR A 42 64.88 -116.89 78.17
CA THR A 42 64.02 -115.99 77.40
C THR A 42 63.92 -116.48 75.96
N ILE A 43 62.71 -116.69 75.48
CA ILE A 43 62.41 -117.24 74.15
C ILE A 43 61.50 -116.24 73.43
N SER A 44 61.88 -115.77 72.25
CA SER A 44 61.13 -114.72 71.54
C SER A 44 60.75 -115.15 70.13
N TYR A 45 59.49 -114.90 69.76
CA TYR A 45 58.96 -115.07 68.41
C TYR A 45 58.56 -113.71 67.84
N THR A 46 58.93 -113.45 66.59
CA THR A 46 58.59 -112.22 65.88
C THR A 46 57.75 -112.51 64.66
N ASN A 47 56.86 -111.59 64.33
CA ASN A 47 56.02 -111.61 63.15
C ASN A 47 55.14 -112.87 63.04
N LEU A 48 54.46 -113.21 64.13
CA LEU A 48 53.49 -114.30 64.16
C LEU A 48 52.26 -113.93 63.31
N ASP A 49 51.81 -114.87 62.47
CA ASP A 49 50.63 -114.69 61.64
C ASP A 49 49.35 -114.75 62.49
N PRO A 50 48.22 -114.16 62.05
CA PRO A 50 46.95 -114.24 62.77
C PRO A 50 46.42 -115.69 62.86
N GLN A 51 46.76 -116.39 63.94
CA GLN A 51 46.32 -117.74 64.28
C GLN A 51 46.43 -117.98 65.79
N VAL A 52 45.88 -119.11 66.25
CA VAL A 52 46.05 -119.60 67.62
C VAL A 52 47.32 -120.45 67.72
N TYR A 53 48.28 -120.05 68.56
CA TYR A 53 49.53 -120.76 68.84
C TYR A 53 49.50 -121.37 70.25
N THR A 54 50.19 -122.51 70.45
CA THR A 54 50.37 -123.11 71.79
C THR A 54 51.84 -123.26 72.13
N PHE A 55 52.34 -122.46 73.06
CA PHE A 55 53.71 -122.53 73.54
C PHE A 55 53.84 -123.66 74.57
N ARG A 56 54.86 -124.51 74.44
CA ARG A 56 55.19 -125.59 75.40
C ARG A 56 56.63 -125.45 75.86
N VAL A 57 56.88 -125.70 77.14
CA VAL A 57 58.23 -125.74 77.72
C VAL A 57 58.38 -126.91 78.70
N ARG A 58 59.54 -127.54 78.68
CA ARG A 58 59.98 -128.54 79.66
C ARG A 58 61.39 -128.20 80.15
N ALA A 59 61.71 -128.59 81.37
CA ALA A 59 63.00 -128.30 81.99
C ALA A 59 63.61 -129.56 82.60
N SER A 60 64.94 -129.60 82.70
CA SER A 60 65.71 -130.60 83.44
C SER A 60 66.29 -130.03 84.74
N ASN A 61 66.52 -130.92 85.70
CA ASN A 61 67.27 -130.61 86.92
C ASN A 61 68.79 -130.84 86.73
N ASN A 62 69.57 -130.54 87.77
CA ASN A 62 71.03 -130.65 87.86
C ASN A 62 71.60 -132.06 87.63
N ASP A 63 70.79 -133.12 87.73
CA ASP A 63 71.14 -134.50 87.39
C ASP A 63 70.68 -134.91 85.98
N LEU A 64 70.30 -133.93 85.14
CA LEU A 64 69.80 -134.11 83.77
C LEU A 64 68.51 -134.94 83.64
N MET A 65 67.73 -135.05 84.72
CA MET A 65 66.38 -135.63 84.65
C MET A 65 65.38 -134.57 84.17
N TRP A 66 64.69 -134.87 83.08
CA TRP A 66 63.71 -133.99 82.44
C TRP A 66 62.30 -134.21 82.99
N ASN A 67 61.53 -133.13 83.15
CA ASN A 67 60.09 -133.23 83.42
C ASN A 67 59.32 -133.55 82.11
N PRO A 68 58.73 -134.75 81.94
CA PRO A 68 58.06 -135.13 80.70
C PRO A 68 56.79 -134.32 80.41
N ASP A 69 56.08 -133.87 81.45
CA ASP A 69 54.74 -133.28 81.32
C ASP A 69 54.77 -131.79 80.95
N GLY A 70 55.85 -131.07 81.28
CA GLY A 70 56.06 -129.66 80.91
C GLY A 70 54.93 -128.69 81.33
N ARG A 71 54.91 -127.50 80.72
CA ARG A 71 53.84 -126.49 80.83
C ARG A 71 53.51 -125.92 79.46
N SER A 72 52.26 -125.49 79.25
CA SER A 72 51.82 -124.86 78.00
C SER A 72 50.98 -123.59 78.17
N LEU A 73 51.00 -122.68 77.17
CA LEU A 73 50.24 -121.42 77.10
C LEU A 73 49.65 -121.22 75.69
N ILE A 74 48.35 -120.89 75.61
CA ILE A 74 47.65 -120.61 74.33
C ILE A 74 47.63 -119.10 74.05
N ILE A 75 47.93 -118.72 72.82
CA ILE A 75 47.96 -117.33 72.34
C ILE A 75 47.09 -117.21 71.09
N ASP A 76 46.20 -116.21 71.05
CA ASP A 76 45.34 -115.91 69.89
C ASP A 76 45.69 -114.54 69.29
N ILE A 77 46.17 -114.52 68.04
CA ILE A 77 46.50 -113.29 67.30
C ILE A 77 45.38 -112.99 66.30
N THR A 78 44.63 -111.91 66.49
CA THR A 78 43.47 -111.54 65.65
C THR A 78 43.84 -110.69 64.41
N PRO A 79 43.09 -110.77 63.29
CA PRO A 79 43.36 -110.00 62.06
C PRO A 79 42.84 -108.53 62.10
N PRO A 80 43.44 -107.57 61.35
CA PRO A 80 43.06 -106.14 61.32
C PRO A 80 41.62 -105.82 60.92
N PHE A 81 40.99 -104.81 61.52
CA PHE A 81 39.57 -104.47 61.31
C PHE A 81 39.19 -104.00 59.88
N TRP A 82 40.15 -103.59 59.04
CA TRP A 82 39.93 -103.17 57.65
C TRP A 82 40.12 -104.30 56.61
N LYS A 83 40.62 -105.47 57.03
CA LYS A 83 40.68 -106.67 56.16
C LYS A 83 39.32 -107.36 55.95
N PRO A 84 38.39 -107.41 56.92
CA PRO A 84 37.07 -107.99 56.72
C PRO A 84 36.34 -107.39 55.52
N LEU A 85 35.69 -108.26 54.72
CA LEU A 85 34.96 -107.88 53.51
C LEU A 85 33.91 -106.78 53.73
N TRP A 86 33.25 -106.76 54.89
CA TRP A 86 32.18 -105.78 55.16
C TRP A 86 32.69 -104.32 55.11
N PHE A 87 33.90 -104.04 55.63
CA PHE A 87 34.47 -102.69 55.63
C PHE A 87 34.80 -102.24 54.20
N GLN A 88 35.40 -103.13 53.40
CA GLN A 88 35.74 -102.85 52.02
C GLN A 88 34.49 -102.60 51.16
N ILE A 89 33.42 -103.40 51.35
CA ILE A 89 32.16 -103.23 50.63
C ILE A 89 31.50 -101.88 50.98
N THR A 90 31.45 -101.50 52.25
CA THR A 90 30.86 -100.22 52.67
C THR A 90 31.66 -99.02 52.15
N ALA A 91 32.99 -99.06 52.21
CA ALA A 91 33.84 -98.02 51.66
C ALA A 91 33.65 -97.87 50.14
N ALA A 92 33.54 -98.99 49.40
CA ALA A 92 33.27 -98.98 47.97
C ALA A 92 31.89 -98.36 47.64
N LEU A 93 30.85 -98.69 48.41
CA LEU A 93 29.51 -98.10 48.23
C LEU A 93 29.51 -96.59 48.46
N VAL A 94 30.20 -96.09 49.48
CA VAL A 94 30.34 -94.64 49.75
C VAL A 94 31.08 -93.95 48.61
N ALA A 95 32.16 -94.55 48.11
CA ALA A 95 32.90 -94.01 46.96
C ALA A 95 32.01 -93.93 45.71
N ILE A 96 31.25 -94.97 45.41
CA ILE A 96 30.29 -94.99 44.29
C ILE A 96 29.22 -93.90 44.47
N MET A 97 28.67 -93.76 45.69
CA MET A 97 27.68 -92.72 46.00
C MET A 97 28.23 -91.31 45.74
N LEU A 98 29.49 -91.04 46.12
CA LEU A 98 30.12 -89.75 45.88
C LEU A 98 30.37 -89.49 44.38
N VAL A 99 30.86 -90.50 43.65
CA VAL A 99 31.10 -90.42 42.21
C VAL A 99 29.82 -90.13 41.43
N VAL A 100 28.67 -90.66 41.88
CA VAL A 100 27.38 -90.42 41.23
C VAL A 100 26.73 -89.12 41.67
N SER A 101 26.76 -88.79 42.97
CA SER A 101 26.01 -87.64 43.52
C SER A 101 26.60 -86.28 43.14
N VAL A 102 27.93 -86.14 43.13
CA VAL A 102 28.59 -84.85 42.86
C VAL A 102 28.32 -84.35 41.43
N PRO A 103 28.48 -85.15 40.36
CA PRO A 103 28.14 -84.72 39.01
C PRO A 103 26.66 -84.36 38.86
N LEU A 104 25.75 -85.14 39.44
CA LEU A 104 24.31 -84.87 39.37
C LEU A 104 23.94 -83.53 40.00
N ILE A 105 24.58 -83.18 41.13
CA ILE A 105 24.36 -81.87 41.79
C ILE A 105 24.94 -80.73 40.95
N MET A 106 26.13 -80.90 40.37
CA MET A 106 26.75 -79.89 39.51
C MET A 106 25.92 -79.60 38.26
N VAL A 107 25.42 -80.65 37.58
CA VAL A 107 24.55 -80.51 36.41
C VAL A 107 23.26 -79.77 36.77
N ARG A 108 22.60 -80.12 37.87
CA ARG A 108 21.38 -79.42 38.33
C ARG A 108 21.63 -77.94 38.65
N ARG A 109 22.78 -77.60 39.23
CA ARG A 109 23.17 -76.21 39.50
C ARG A 109 23.47 -75.45 38.21
N GLY A 110 24.11 -76.11 37.23
CA GLY A 110 24.40 -75.54 35.92
C GLY A 110 23.13 -75.14 35.18
N ILE A 111 22.15 -76.05 35.10
CA ILE A 111 20.86 -75.80 34.44
C ILE A 111 20.13 -74.62 35.09
N LYS A 112 20.03 -74.57 36.42
CA LYS A 112 19.39 -73.44 37.13
C LYS A 112 20.11 -72.10 36.92
N ARG A 113 21.43 -72.12 36.74
CA ARG A 113 22.20 -70.89 36.46
C ARG A 113 21.97 -70.44 35.02
N GLN A 114 21.87 -71.38 34.08
CA GLN A 114 21.54 -71.10 32.69
C GLN A 114 20.13 -70.51 32.56
N GLU A 115 19.12 -71.12 33.19
CA GLU A 115 17.74 -70.60 33.18
C GLU A 115 17.66 -69.16 33.73
N LYS A 116 18.39 -68.86 34.82
CA LYS A 116 18.45 -67.50 35.37
C LYS A 116 19.12 -66.51 34.42
N LEU A 117 20.24 -66.90 33.79
CA LEU A 117 20.96 -66.05 32.86
C LEU A 117 20.14 -65.80 31.60
N GLU A 118 19.46 -66.82 31.07
CA GLU A 118 18.55 -66.69 29.93
C GLU A 118 17.37 -65.76 30.25
N ALA A 119 16.80 -65.86 31.46
CA ALA A 119 15.76 -64.95 31.90
C ALA A 119 16.25 -63.49 32.01
N GLU A 120 17.43 -63.26 32.59
CA GLU A 120 18.03 -61.92 32.70
C GLU A 120 18.39 -61.34 31.34
N ILE A 121 18.96 -62.14 30.43
CA ILE A 121 19.23 -61.71 29.04
C ILE A 121 17.93 -61.38 28.33
N ALA A 122 16.88 -62.19 28.47
CA ALA A 122 15.59 -61.91 27.85
C ALA A 122 14.95 -60.61 28.36
N GLU A 123 15.03 -60.36 29.67
CA GLU A 123 14.56 -59.11 30.30
C GLU A 123 15.35 -57.90 29.78
N ARG A 124 16.68 -57.95 29.83
CA ARG A 124 17.55 -56.87 29.33
C ARG A 124 17.39 -56.63 27.83
N THR A 125 17.22 -57.69 27.05
CA THR A 125 17.01 -57.56 25.60
C THR A 125 15.68 -56.87 25.32
N LYS A 126 14.64 -57.15 26.10
CA LYS A 126 13.34 -56.47 26.02
C LYS A 126 13.45 -55.00 26.42
N GLU A 127 14.10 -54.69 27.54
CA GLU A 127 14.35 -53.29 27.97
C GLU A 127 15.08 -52.48 26.88
N ILE A 128 16.14 -53.05 26.31
CA ILE A 128 16.91 -52.40 25.24
C ILE A 128 16.07 -52.24 23.97
N ALA A 129 15.27 -53.25 23.61
CA ALA A 129 14.38 -53.16 22.45
C ALA A 129 13.32 -52.05 22.63
N ASP A 130 12.72 -51.94 23.81
CA ASP A 130 11.75 -50.91 24.13
C ASP A 130 12.40 -49.51 24.17
N ALA A 131 13.60 -49.39 24.76
CA ALA A 131 14.38 -48.15 24.79
C ALA A 131 14.77 -47.69 23.37
N ASN A 132 15.28 -48.60 22.53
CA ASN A 132 15.62 -48.31 21.14
C ASN A 132 14.40 -47.89 20.32
N LYS A 133 13.25 -48.51 20.56
CA LYS A 133 11.98 -48.13 19.91
C LYS A 133 11.55 -46.71 20.30
N ASN A 134 11.66 -46.33 21.58
CA ASN A 134 11.33 -44.99 22.03
C ASN A 134 12.32 -43.94 21.48
N LEU A 135 13.62 -44.25 21.50
CA LEU A 135 14.65 -43.37 20.94
C LEU A 135 14.49 -43.18 19.43
N SER A 136 14.10 -44.21 18.69
CA SER A 136 13.79 -44.08 17.26
C SER A 136 12.62 -43.13 17.03
N LYS A 137 11.53 -43.27 17.80
CA LYS A 137 10.37 -42.36 17.71
C LYS A 137 10.74 -40.92 18.02
N GLU A 138 11.54 -40.68 19.06
CA GLU A 138 11.98 -39.33 19.43
C GLU A 138 12.85 -38.70 18.33
N ASN A 139 13.78 -39.48 17.76
CA ASN A 139 14.59 -39.02 16.63
C ASN A 139 13.74 -38.73 15.37
N ASP A 140 12.73 -39.54 15.09
CA ASP A 140 11.82 -39.32 13.97
C ASP A 140 10.99 -38.03 14.17
N ILE A 141 10.44 -37.81 15.37
CA ILE A 141 9.74 -36.58 15.73
C ILE A 141 10.66 -35.36 15.62
N ARG A 142 11.88 -35.46 16.13
CA ARG A 142 12.88 -34.38 16.07
C ARG A 142 13.20 -34.03 14.62
N LYS A 143 13.46 -35.02 13.76
CA LYS A 143 13.69 -34.80 12.32
C LYS A 143 12.49 -34.16 11.63
N GLN A 144 11.27 -34.62 11.94
CA GLN A 144 10.06 -34.02 11.39
C GLN A 144 9.89 -32.55 11.82
N THR A 145 10.18 -32.26 13.09
CA THR A 145 10.12 -30.89 13.65
C THR A 145 11.16 -29.99 12.99
N GLU A 146 12.38 -30.47 12.81
CA GLU A 146 13.45 -29.73 12.13
C GLU A 146 13.11 -29.44 10.67
N VAL A 147 12.60 -30.43 9.94
CA VAL A 147 12.12 -30.24 8.57
C VAL A 147 10.94 -29.26 8.51
N ALA A 148 10.01 -29.34 9.46
CA ALA A 148 8.87 -28.42 9.53
C ALA A 148 9.32 -26.98 9.81
N LEU A 149 10.29 -26.79 10.71
CA LEU A 149 10.87 -25.48 11.01
C LEU A 149 11.60 -24.89 9.81
N LEU A 150 12.41 -25.70 9.10
CA LEU A 150 13.10 -25.26 7.88
C LEU A 150 12.11 -24.87 6.77
N ARG A 151 11.02 -25.62 6.62
CA ARG A 151 9.94 -25.26 5.68
C ARG A 151 9.26 -23.97 6.08
N ALA A 152 8.89 -23.80 7.35
CA ALA A 152 8.26 -22.58 7.85
C ALA A 152 9.17 -21.37 7.63
N ARG A 153 10.46 -21.49 7.96
CA ARG A 153 11.46 -20.44 7.72
C ARG A 153 11.60 -20.11 6.24
N SER A 154 11.75 -21.12 5.38
CA SER A 154 11.83 -20.92 3.93
C SER A 154 10.56 -20.29 3.34
N GLN A 155 9.38 -20.58 3.90
CA GLN A 155 8.14 -19.91 3.51
C GLN A 155 8.13 -18.44 3.90
N THR A 156 8.56 -18.10 5.12
CA THR A 156 8.71 -16.71 5.57
C THR A 156 9.70 -15.95 4.69
N ASP A 157 10.86 -16.54 4.41
CA ASP A 157 11.87 -15.92 3.55
C ASP A 157 11.32 -15.69 2.14
N ALA A 158 10.59 -16.68 1.57
CA ALA A 158 9.94 -16.53 0.27
C ALA A 158 8.86 -15.43 0.26
N ILE A 159 8.12 -15.22 1.36
CA ILE A 159 7.18 -14.10 1.47
C ILE A 159 7.96 -12.77 1.44
N LEU A 160 8.98 -12.64 2.29
CA LEU A 160 9.79 -11.41 2.38
C LEU A 160 10.56 -11.10 1.09
N GLU A 161 10.94 -12.11 0.30
CA GLU A 161 11.57 -11.91 -1.00
C GLU A 161 10.62 -11.40 -2.10
N ASN A 162 9.31 -11.66 -1.98
CA ASN A 162 8.33 -11.35 -3.04
C ASN A 162 7.35 -10.22 -2.67
N VAL A 163 7.39 -9.69 -1.46
CA VAL A 163 6.56 -8.55 -1.08
C VAL A 163 7.11 -7.28 -1.74
N VAL A 164 6.19 -6.47 -2.28
CA VAL A 164 6.45 -5.21 -2.99
C VAL A 164 6.67 -4.03 -2.03
N GLU A 165 6.55 -4.26 -0.73
CA GLU A 165 6.76 -3.26 0.31
C GLU A 165 8.02 -3.59 1.12
N GLY A 166 8.72 -2.55 1.57
CA GLY A 166 9.80 -2.67 2.55
C GLY A 166 9.22 -3.11 3.89
N LEU A 167 9.45 -4.34 4.33
CA LEU A 167 8.95 -4.86 5.61
C LEU A 167 10.13 -5.22 6.49
N PHE A 168 10.10 -4.74 7.73
CA PHE A 168 11.06 -5.18 8.74
C PHE A 168 10.50 -5.10 10.14
N LEU A 169 11.12 -5.86 11.04
CA LEU A 169 10.83 -5.79 12.47
C LEU A 169 11.89 -4.95 13.17
N LEU A 170 11.44 -4.03 14.03
CA LEU A 170 12.28 -3.26 14.92
C LEU A 170 12.21 -3.87 16.32
N ASP A 171 13.38 -4.19 16.88
CA ASP A 171 13.49 -4.70 18.24
C ASP A 171 13.41 -3.58 19.29
N MET A 172 13.41 -3.96 20.57
CA MET A 172 13.37 -3.03 21.72
C MET A 172 14.64 -2.18 21.83
N ASP A 173 15.73 -2.53 21.13
CA ASP A 173 16.97 -1.76 21.06
C ASP A 173 16.97 -0.79 19.86
N TYR A 174 15.82 -0.63 19.19
CA TYR A 174 15.62 0.21 18.01
C TYR A 174 16.44 -0.21 16.79
N LYS A 175 16.77 -1.51 16.70
CA LYS A 175 17.50 -2.10 15.58
C LYS A 175 16.60 -2.93 14.69
N ILE A 176 16.95 -2.95 13.42
CA ILE A 176 16.31 -3.79 12.42
C ILE A 176 16.69 -5.26 12.67
N SER A 177 15.69 -6.14 12.67
CA SER A 177 15.87 -7.58 12.87
C SER A 177 16.53 -8.28 11.67
N ASP A 178 16.98 -9.51 11.86
CA ASP A 178 17.64 -10.33 10.82
C ASP A 178 16.78 -10.53 9.57
N GLN A 179 15.47 -10.68 9.74
CA GLN A 179 14.52 -10.89 8.65
C GLN A 179 13.90 -9.55 8.23
N HIS A 180 14.12 -9.19 6.97
CA HIS A 180 13.54 -8.02 6.31
C HIS A 180 13.23 -8.36 4.85
N SER A 181 12.32 -7.60 4.22
CA SER A 181 12.00 -7.81 2.81
C SER A 181 13.13 -7.35 1.91
N LYS A 182 13.24 -8.00 0.75
CA LYS A 182 14.24 -7.63 -0.26
C LYS A 182 13.99 -6.24 -0.84
N GLU A 183 12.73 -5.84 -0.91
CA GLU A 183 12.34 -4.50 -1.36
C GLU A 183 12.90 -3.40 -0.45
N LEU A 184 13.09 -3.67 0.84
CA LEU A 184 13.69 -2.70 1.76
C LEU A 184 15.11 -2.31 1.32
N GLU A 185 15.93 -3.28 0.92
CA GLU A 185 17.29 -3.04 0.40
C GLU A 185 17.24 -2.21 -0.89
N VAL A 186 16.24 -2.43 -1.75
CA VAL A 186 16.03 -1.68 -2.99
C VAL A 186 15.61 -0.22 -2.71
N ILE A 187 14.70 -0.01 -1.76
CA ILE A 187 14.21 1.32 -1.38
C ILE A 187 15.34 2.18 -0.81
N PHE A 188 16.14 1.62 0.10
CA PHE A 188 17.22 2.33 0.78
C PHE A 188 18.55 2.33 0.00
N ASN A 189 18.66 1.54 -1.07
CA ASN A 189 19.89 1.35 -1.85
C ASN A 189 21.09 0.91 -0.98
N GLU A 190 20.81 0.15 0.08
CA GLU A 190 21.79 -0.41 1.01
C GLU A 190 21.58 -1.92 1.12
N ASN A 191 22.68 -2.67 1.18
CA ASN A 191 22.63 -4.12 1.37
C ASN A 191 22.82 -4.44 2.85
N ASN A 192 22.13 -5.47 3.34
CA ASN A 192 22.26 -5.99 4.69
C ASN A 192 21.97 -4.94 5.78
N LEU A 193 20.68 -4.60 5.91
CA LEU A 193 20.17 -3.68 6.93
C LEU A 193 20.01 -4.33 8.32
N SER A 194 20.42 -5.59 8.47
CA SER A 194 20.30 -6.35 9.72
C SER A 194 21.11 -5.69 10.84
N HIS A 195 20.48 -5.55 12.01
CA HIS A 195 21.04 -4.92 13.22
C HIS A 195 21.43 -3.44 13.11
N VAL A 196 21.08 -2.78 12.00
CA VAL A 196 21.29 -1.34 11.85
C VAL A 196 20.31 -0.57 12.74
N GLN A 197 20.79 0.49 13.38
CA GLN A 197 19.96 1.41 14.15
C GLN A 197 19.04 2.19 13.21
N PHE A 198 17.72 2.07 13.37
CA PHE A 198 16.76 2.66 12.44
C PHE A 198 16.89 4.19 12.34
N VAL A 199 17.13 4.85 13.47
CA VAL A 199 17.32 6.30 13.51
C VAL A 199 18.61 6.74 12.80
N GLU A 200 19.66 5.92 12.84
CA GLU A 200 20.92 6.20 12.13
C GLU A 200 20.74 6.03 10.62
N LEU A 201 19.98 5.02 10.18
CA LEU A 201 19.61 4.81 8.78
C LEU A 201 18.82 6.00 8.21
N MET A 202 17.89 6.56 8.98
CA MET A 202 17.06 7.67 8.54
C MET A 202 17.79 9.02 8.55
N ARG A 203 18.83 9.19 9.39
CA ARG A 203 19.55 10.47 9.56
C ARG A 203 19.99 11.17 8.26
N PRO A 204 20.64 10.50 7.29
CA PRO A 204 21.05 11.16 6.04
C PRO A 204 19.88 11.47 5.10
N LEU A 205 18.72 10.85 5.30
CA LEU A 205 17.60 10.87 4.33
C LEU A 205 16.56 11.95 4.65
N ILE A 206 16.36 12.28 5.94
CA ILE A 206 15.33 13.21 6.40
C ILE A 206 15.92 14.47 7.04
N THR A 207 15.09 15.51 7.18
CA THR A 207 15.48 16.75 7.86
C THR A 207 15.70 16.53 9.36
N ALA A 208 16.54 17.37 9.98
CA ALA A 208 16.82 17.29 11.42
C ALA A 208 15.56 17.39 12.30
N LYS A 209 14.57 18.19 11.88
CA LYS A 209 13.27 18.33 12.55
C LYS A 209 12.49 17.01 12.54
N ASN A 210 12.43 16.34 11.38
CA ASN A 210 11.72 15.06 11.25
C ASN A 210 12.46 13.93 11.99
N LEU A 211 13.79 14.01 12.08
CA LEU A 211 14.59 13.04 12.82
C LEU A 211 14.34 13.11 14.34
N GLU A 212 14.17 14.31 14.88
CA GLU A 212 13.82 14.49 16.30
C GLU A 212 12.41 13.95 16.59
N ALA A 213 11.43 14.31 15.75
CA ALA A 213 10.06 13.78 15.86
C ALA A 213 10.01 12.25 15.74
N LEU A 214 10.85 11.66 14.88
CA LEU A 214 10.94 10.20 14.73
C LEU A 214 11.39 9.50 16.02
N LYS A 215 12.39 10.07 16.72
CA LYS A 215 12.88 9.48 17.97
C LYS A 215 11.79 9.45 19.03
N ASP A 216 11.14 10.59 19.23
CA ASP A 216 10.06 10.72 20.22
C ASP A 216 8.88 9.79 19.87
N PHE A 217 8.55 9.70 18.58
CA PHE A 217 7.47 8.85 18.08
C PHE A 217 7.74 7.35 18.29
N VAL A 218 8.95 6.88 17.97
CA VAL A 218 9.31 5.47 18.16
C VAL A 218 9.32 5.11 19.66
N GLU A 219 9.80 6.00 20.53
CA GLU A 219 9.72 5.81 21.99
C GLU A 219 8.25 5.72 22.47
N LEU A 220 7.37 6.56 21.92
CA LEU A 220 5.93 6.52 22.20
C LEU A 220 5.28 5.21 21.75
N LEU A 221 5.72 4.64 20.63
CA LEU A 221 5.21 3.37 20.12
C LEU A 221 5.56 2.18 21.03
N PHE A 222 6.64 2.24 21.80
CA PHE A 222 6.93 1.22 22.82
C PHE A 222 6.22 1.48 24.17
N ASN A 223 5.55 2.63 24.33
CA ASN A 223 4.76 2.92 25.52
C ASN A 223 3.35 2.30 25.42
N ARG A 224 3.05 1.36 26.32
CA ARG A 224 1.79 0.61 26.36
C ARG A 224 0.59 1.41 26.86
N ASP A 225 0.82 2.49 27.61
CA ASP A 225 -0.26 3.26 28.23
C ASP A 225 -1.01 4.15 27.22
N ILE A 226 -0.51 4.21 25.98
CA ILE A 226 -1.02 5.09 24.93
C ILE A 226 -1.61 4.21 23.82
N ASP A 227 -2.82 4.55 23.39
CA ASP A 227 -3.52 3.87 22.30
C ASP A 227 -2.71 3.95 21.00
N GLU A 228 -2.55 2.82 20.31
CA GLU A 228 -1.79 2.74 19.05
C GLU A 228 -2.40 3.61 17.95
N GLU A 229 -3.73 3.71 17.85
CA GLU A 229 -4.39 4.53 16.83
C GLU A 229 -4.05 6.00 17.01
N VAL A 230 -4.09 6.49 18.26
CA VAL A 230 -3.76 7.88 18.61
C VAL A 230 -2.28 8.18 18.35
N VAL A 231 -1.39 7.22 18.64
CA VAL A 231 0.04 7.39 18.30
C VAL A 231 0.20 7.48 16.79
N ASN A 232 -0.40 6.57 16.03
CA ASN A 232 -0.26 6.54 14.57
C ASN A 232 -0.82 7.78 13.86
N GLU A 233 -1.84 8.46 14.41
CA GLU A 233 -2.28 9.77 13.89
C GLU A 233 -1.20 10.86 13.97
N LEU A 234 -0.23 10.71 14.87
CA LEU A 234 0.90 11.63 15.07
C LEU A 234 2.16 11.20 14.30
N ASN A 235 2.05 10.21 13.41
CA ASN A 235 3.19 9.66 12.67
C ASN A 235 3.92 10.75 11.83
N PRO A 236 5.17 11.10 12.17
CA PRO A 236 5.93 12.12 11.44
C PRO A 236 6.42 11.64 10.08
N LEU A 237 6.32 10.33 9.79
CA LEU A 237 6.76 9.69 8.56
C LEU A 237 5.60 9.08 7.75
N ASP A 238 4.35 9.50 7.99
CA ASP A 238 3.19 9.05 7.21
C ASP A 238 3.42 9.26 5.71
N GLN A 239 3.91 10.45 5.34
CA GLN A 239 4.43 10.72 4.00
C GLN A 239 5.58 11.71 4.10
N VAL A 240 6.80 11.24 3.82
CA VAL A 240 8.02 12.06 3.98
C VAL A 240 8.82 12.11 2.68
N GLU A 241 9.30 13.30 2.33
CA GLU A 241 10.29 13.48 1.27
C GLU A 241 11.69 13.13 1.82
N VAL A 242 12.32 12.15 1.19
CA VAL A 242 13.67 11.68 1.50
C VAL A 242 14.61 12.02 0.36
N HIS A 243 15.86 12.33 0.69
CA HIS A 243 16.87 12.75 -0.28
C HIS A 243 17.98 11.71 -0.37
N PHE A 244 18.14 11.11 -1.55
CA PHE A 244 19.23 10.18 -1.85
C PHE A 244 20.34 10.92 -2.59
N GLU A 245 21.57 10.83 -2.10
CA GLU A 245 22.76 11.35 -2.79
C GLU A 245 23.22 10.33 -3.84
N ILE A 246 23.21 10.72 -5.13
CA ILE A 246 23.56 9.82 -6.23
C ILE A 246 25.03 10.02 -6.66
N ASP A 247 25.46 11.28 -6.83
CA ASP A 247 26.83 11.63 -7.21
C ASP A 247 27.11 13.11 -6.92
N LYS A 248 28.24 13.41 -6.26
CA LYS A 248 28.83 14.75 -6.00
C LYS A 248 27.87 15.95 -6.14
N GLY A 249 26.82 15.99 -5.31
CA GLY A 249 25.92 17.13 -5.17
C GLY A 249 24.58 17.03 -5.92
N GLU A 250 24.32 15.99 -6.70
CA GLU A 250 22.97 15.69 -7.20
C GLU A 250 22.19 14.81 -6.20
N PHE A 251 21.09 15.37 -5.72
CA PHE A 251 20.13 14.68 -4.86
C PHE A 251 18.92 14.25 -5.68
N LYS A 252 18.50 13.00 -5.50
CA LYS A 252 17.20 12.52 -5.97
C LYS A 252 16.26 12.42 -4.79
N SER A 253 15.22 13.25 -4.81
CA SER A 253 14.13 13.14 -3.85
C SER A 253 13.21 11.98 -4.19
N LYS A 254 12.76 11.26 -3.17
CA LYS A 254 11.65 10.30 -3.25
C LYS A 254 10.66 10.58 -2.13
N HIS A 255 9.42 10.14 -2.30
CA HIS A 255 8.42 10.19 -1.24
C HIS A 255 8.21 8.78 -0.71
N LEU A 256 8.48 8.60 0.59
CA LEU A 256 8.30 7.33 1.28
C LEU A 256 7.17 7.46 2.31
N GLU A 257 6.35 6.43 2.37
CA GLU A 257 5.28 6.26 3.35
C GLU A 257 5.70 5.17 4.34
N PHE A 258 5.67 5.49 5.64
CA PHE A 258 6.01 4.56 6.71
C PHE A 258 4.79 4.25 7.57
N THR A 259 4.45 2.98 7.71
CA THR A 259 3.41 2.52 8.64
C THR A 259 4.03 1.71 9.77
N PHE A 260 3.55 1.93 10.99
CA PHE A 260 4.05 1.27 12.20
C PHE A 260 2.93 0.46 12.85
N ARG A 261 3.21 -0.78 13.24
CA ARG A 261 2.28 -1.62 14.01
C ARG A 261 2.98 -2.33 15.14
N ARG A 262 2.32 -2.39 16.32
CA ARG A 262 2.88 -3.09 17.47
C ARG A 262 2.66 -4.59 17.34
N ILE A 263 3.71 -5.37 17.56
CA ILE A 263 3.61 -6.83 17.73
C ILE A 263 3.59 -7.12 19.23
N VAL A 264 2.42 -7.55 19.72
CA VAL A 264 2.21 -7.87 21.13
C VAL A 264 2.16 -9.39 21.31
N ALA A 265 3.02 -9.93 22.17
CA ALA A 265 3.01 -11.33 22.59
C ALA A 265 3.02 -11.40 24.12
N GLU A 266 2.22 -12.28 24.71
CA GLU A 266 2.15 -12.47 26.18
C GLU A 266 1.95 -11.18 26.99
N GLU A 267 1.11 -10.27 26.47
CA GLU A 267 0.90 -8.94 27.07
C GLU A 267 2.18 -8.09 27.18
N GLN A 268 3.17 -8.26 26.31
CA GLN A 268 4.32 -7.35 26.17
C GLN A 268 4.50 -6.97 24.71
N ILE A 269 4.94 -5.73 24.45
CA ILE A 269 5.36 -5.33 23.11
C ILE A 269 6.69 -6.03 22.85
N HIS A 270 6.73 -6.91 21.85
CA HIS A 270 7.91 -7.68 21.50
C HIS A 270 8.76 -6.95 20.45
N SER A 271 8.09 -6.36 19.46
CA SER A 271 8.71 -5.64 18.35
C SER A 271 7.70 -4.71 17.66
N LEU A 272 8.18 -3.82 16.80
CA LEU A 272 7.36 -3.04 15.89
C LEU A 272 7.53 -3.57 14.47
N LEU A 273 6.41 -3.81 13.78
CA LEU A 273 6.41 -4.04 12.35
C LEU A 273 6.38 -2.69 11.64
N ILE A 274 7.38 -2.43 10.82
CA ILE A 274 7.42 -1.25 9.97
C ILE A 274 7.27 -1.68 8.52
N THR A 275 6.36 -0.98 7.83
CA THR A 275 6.15 -1.08 6.39
C THR A 275 6.60 0.22 5.75
N VAL A 276 7.37 0.13 4.67
CA VAL A 276 7.90 1.26 3.90
C VAL A 276 7.47 1.11 2.45
N ARG A 277 6.88 2.15 1.88
CA ARG A 277 6.42 2.16 0.49
C ARG A 277 6.94 3.38 -0.25
N ASP A 278 7.48 3.18 -1.45
CA ASP A 278 7.79 4.28 -2.37
C ASP A 278 6.50 4.75 -3.05
N VAL A 279 5.99 5.90 -2.59
CA VAL A 279 4.75 6.51 -3.07
C VAL A 279 5.03 7.67 -4.03
N SER A 280 6.28 7.85 -4.49
CA SER A 280 6.69 8.97 -5.34
C SER A 280 5.78 9.17 -6.56
N GLU A 281 5.42 8.09 -7.26
CA GLU A 281 4.52 8.15 -8.42
C GLU A 281 3.11 8.61 -8.04
N ILE A 282 2.57 8.13 -6.90
CA ILE A 282 1.25 8.51 -6.41
C ILE A 282 1.22 10.01 -6.08
N VAL A 283 2.27 10.51 -5.42
CA VAL A 283 2.39 11.94 -5.08
C VAL A 283 2.48 12.80 -6.33
N GLU A 284 3.26 12.38 -7.32
CA GLU A 284 3.37 13.09 -8.61
C GLU A 284 2.01 13.12 -9.33
N LEU A 285 1.31 11.98 -9.40
CA LEU A 285 -0.01 11.89 -10.01
C LEU A 285 -1.06 12.74 -9.27
N GLN A 286 -1.02 12.78 -7.94
CA GLN A 286 -1.89 13.65 -7.14
C GLN A 286 -1.65 15.13 -7.43
N LEU A 287 -0.38 15.53 -7.55
CA LEU A 287 -0.02 16.88 -7.94
C LEU A 287 -0.52 17.21 -9.35
N GLN A 288 -0.31 16.31 -10.32
CA GLN A 288 -0.81 16.48 -11.69
C GLN A 288 -2.34 16.57 -11.74
N LEU A 289 -3.04 15.73 -10.97
CA LEU A 289 -4.50 15.76 -10.86
C LEU A 289 -4.97 17.10 -10.29
N LYS A 290 -4.37 17.55 -9.18
CA LYS A 290 -4.70 18.84 -8.56
C LYS A 290 -4.51 20.00 -9.53
N LEU A 291 -3.37 20.04 -10.23
CA LEU A 291 -3.11 21.05 -11.26
C LEU A 291 -4.12 20.97 -12.41
N SER A 292 -4.52 19.76 -12.83
CA SER A 292 -5.55 19.57 -13.85
C SER A 292 -6.94 20.00 -13.37
N GLU A 293 -7.29 19.76 -12.10
CA GLU A 293 -8.56 20.19 -11.51
C GLU A 293 -8.63 21.71 -11.41
N GLU A 294 -7.57 22.37 -10.95
CA GLU A 294 -7.47 23.83 -10.93
C GLU A 294 -7.59 24.42 -12.35
N LYS A 295 -6.92 23.81 -13.33
CA LYS A 295 -7.05 24.18 -14.74
C LYS A 295 -8.48 24.01 -15.25
N ASN A 296 -9.11 22.85 -15.02
CA ASN A 296 -10.48 22.58 -15.45
C ASN A 296 -11.48 23.54 -14.81
N LYS A 297 -11.33 23.84 -13.51
CA LYS A 297 -12.15 24.83 -12.81
C LYS A 297 -12.03 26.21 -13.47
N THR A 298 -10.81 26.64 -13.76
CA THR A 298 -10.54 27.90 -14.47
C THR A 298 -11.20 27.92 -15.86
N GLU A 299 -11.12 26.83 -16.63
CA GLU A 299 -11.80 26.70 -17.93
C GLU A 299 -13.34 26.75 -17.81
N ILE A 300 -13.93 26.12 -16.78
CA ILE A 300 -15.37 26.18 -16.51
C ILE A 300 -15.81 27.61 -16.16
N ASP A 301 -15.07 28.30 -15.29
CA ASP A 301 -15.35 29.69 -14.93
C ASP A 301 -15.26 30.63 -16.15
N GLN A 302 -14.30 30.39 -17.05
CA GLN A 302 -14.19 31.06 -18.34
C GLN A 302 -15.42 30.80 -19.23
N LEU A 303 -15.85 29.54 -19.35
CA LEU A 303 -17.05 29.17 -20.11
C LEU A 303 -18.33 29.80 -19.55
N LEU A 304 -18.51 29.82 -18.23
CA LEU A 304 -19.65 30.48 -17.58
C LEU A 304 -19.65 31.99 -17.85
N SER A 305 -18.47 32.62 -17.89
CA SER A 305 -18.33 34.03 -18.25
C SER A 305 -18.74 34.28 -19.71
N ILE A 306 -18.37 33.36 -20.62
CA ILE A 306 -18.80 33.41 -22.04
C ILE A 306 -20.31 33.25 -22.16
N LEU A 307 -20.93 32.33 -21.42
CA LEU A 307 -22.38 32.06 -21.53
C LEU A 307 -23.26 33.20 -20.97
N LYS A 308 -22.74 33.99 -20.02
CA LYS A 308 -23.47 35.12 -19.42
C LYS A 308 -23.44 36.39 -20.27
N VAL A 309 -22.49 36.49 -21.20
CA VAL A 309 -22.25 37.68 -22.02
C VAL A 309 -22.55 37.36 -23.48
N ASP A 310 -23.08 38.33 -24.24
CA ASP A 310 -23.27 38.14 -25.68
C ASP A 310 -21.93 37.82 -26.37
N PRO A 311 -21.81 36.73 -27.16
CA PRO A 311 -20.54 36.31 -27.75
C PRO A 311 -19.89 37.34 -28.67
N HIS A 312 -20.67 38.20 -29.34
CA HIS A 312 -20.12 39.23 -30.20
C HIS A 312 -19.55 40.38 -29.37
N ARG A 313 -20.30 40.84 -28.35
CA ARG A 313 -19.80 41.88 -27.42
C ARG A 313 -18.53 41.45 -26.69
N LEU A 314 -18.49 40.19 -26.26
CA LEU A 314 -17.31 39.63 -25.60
C LEU A 314 -16.12 39.57 -26.56
N LYS A 315 -16.35 39.14 -27.81
CA LYS A 315 -15.31 39.09 -28.83
C LYS A 315 -14.76 40.49 -29.13
N ASP A 316 -15.63 41.48 -29.37
CA ASP A 316 -15.23 42.87 -29.64
C ASP A 316 -14.42 43.45 -28.48
N TYR A 317 -14.82 43.15 -27.24
CA TYR A 317 -14.08 43.55 -26.05
C TYR A 317 -12.69 42.89 -25.97
N LEU A 318 -12.59 41.58 -26.21
CA LEU A 318 -11.32 40.86 -26.19
C LEU A 318 -10.37 41.32 -27.32
N ASP A 319 -10.91 41.60 -28.51
CA ASP A 319 -10.16 42.17 -29.64
C ASP A 319 -9.58 43.54 -29.24
N ASN A 320 -10.38 44.40 -28.61
CA ASN A 320 -9.93 45.70 -28.08
C ASN A 320 -8.89 45.57 -26.95
N VAL A 321 -9.04 44.61 -26.03
CA VAL A 321 -8.03 44.35 -24.99
C VAL A 321 -6.71 43.95 -25.63
N LYS A 322 -6.73 43.07 -26.62
CA LYS A 322 -5.52 42.61 -27.30
C LYS A 322 -4.80 43.74 -28.02
N GLU A 323 -5.53 44.55 -28.80
CA GLU A 323 -4.98 45.71 -29.50
C GLU A 323 -4.31 46.69 -28.53
N VAL A 324 -4.93 46.94 -27.38
CA VAL A 324 -4.37 47.81 -26.35
C VAL A 324 -3.14 47.20 -25.68
N LEU A 325 -3.14 45.90 -25.35
CA LEU A 325 -1.98 45.25 -24.74
C LEU A 325 -0.77 45.23 -25.70
N ASP A 326 -1.00 45.00 -26.99
CA ASP A 326 0.03 45.06 -28.02
C ASP A 326 0.62 46.49 -28.15
N ASP A 327 -0.23 47.52 -28.13
CA ASP A 327 0.20 48.93 -28.13
C ASP A 327 1.03 49.27 -26.87
N ILE A 328 0.58 48.81 -25.71
CA ILE A 328 1.29 49.01 -24.43
C ILE A 328 2.65 48.31 -24.47
N SER A 329 2.71 47.05 -24.91
CA SER A 329 3.97 46.29 -24.99
C SER A 329 4.96 46.96 -25.96
N LEU A 330 4.49 47.43 -27.11
CA LEU A 330 5.31 48.13 -28.10
C LEU A 330 5.86 49.45 -27.55
N LYS A 331 5.04 50.21 -26.81
CA LYS A 331 5.46 51.46 -26.14
C LYS A 331 6.53 51.21 -25.07
N PHE A 332 6.41 50.13 -24.30
CA PHE A 332 7.42 49.74 -23.31
C PHE A 332 8.73 49.24 -23.93
N GLU A 333 8.70 48.65 -25.14
CA GLU A 333 9.90 48.21 -25.86
C GLU A 333 10.67 49.36 -26.52
N GLN A 334 9.98 50.38 -27.04
CA GLN A 334 10.57 51.43 -27.88
C GLN A 334 11.21 52.59 -27.09
N GLU A 335 10.74 52.91 -25.88
CA GLU A 335 11.26 54.04 -25.10
C GLU A 335 12.13 53.63 -23.91
N LYS A 336 13.45 53.86 -24.02
CA LYS A 336 14.40 53.71 -22.92
C LYS A 336 14.53 54.96 -22.02
N GLY A 337 13.79 56.04 -22.26
CA GLY A 337 14.15 57.38 -21.77
C GLY A 337 13.09 58.30 -21.18
N GLY A 338 11.78 58.02 -21.29
CA GLY A 338 10.70 58.94 -20.87
C GLY A 338 9.61 58.27 -20.01
N ARG A 339 9.99 57.71 -18.85
CA ARG A 339 9.18 56.68 -18.15
C ARG A 339 7.93 57.14 -17.41
N VAL A 340 7.66 58.43 -17.22
CA VAL A 340 6.54 58.89 -16.37
C VAL A 340 5.28 59.24 -17.18
N ASP A 341 5.43 59.90 -18.34
CA ASP A 341 4.28 60.32 -19.17
C ASP A 341 3.55 59.12 -19.81
N ILE A 342 4.30 58.08 -20.19
CA ILE A 342 3.73 56.83 -20.70
C ILE A 342 2.92 56.11 -19.60
N LEU A 343 3.39 56.13 -18.36
CA LEU A 343 2.69 55.47 -17.25
C LEU A 343 1.30 56.09 -17.01
N ASP A 344 1.15 57.41 -17.17
CA ASP A 344 -0.15 58.07 -17.05
C ASP A 344 -1.11 57.70 -18.20
N GLU A 345 -0.59 57.58 -19.43
CA GLU A 345 -1.37 57.15 -20.59
C GLU A 345 -1.81 55.69 -20.45
N VAL A 346 -0.87 54.80 -20.07
CA VAL A 346 -1.14 53.39 -19.80
C VAL A 346 -2.14 53.26 -18.65
N PHE A 347 -1.99 54.02 -17.58
CA PHE A 347 -2.91 54.02 -16.44
C PHE A 347 -4.34 54.37 -16.87
N ARG A 348 -4.54 55.45 -17.64
CA ARG A 348 -5.87 55.83 -18.14
C ARG A 348 -6.48 54.76 -19.05
N THR A 349 -5.65 54.15 -19.89
CA THR A 349 -6.11 53.13 -20.83
C THR A 349 -6.53 51.85 -20.09
N ILE A 350 -5.73 51.39 -19.13
CA ILE A 350 -6.05 50.27 -18.23
C ILE A 350 -7.30 50.58 -17.39
N HIS A 351 -7.47 51.82 -16.91
CA HIS A 351 -8.65 52.25 -16.16
C HIS A 351 -9.94 52.13 -16.99
N ASN A 352 -9.89 52.54 -18.26
CA ASN A 352 -11.02 52.40 -19.18
C ASN A 352 -11.33 50.93 -19.49
N LEU A 353 -10.30 50.10 -19.71
CA LEU A 353 -10.47 48.65 -19.90
C LEU A 353 -11.12 47.99 -18.68
N LYS A 354 -10.70 48.38 -17.48
CA LYS A 354 -11.29 47.91 -16.21
C LYS A 354 -12.76 48.28 -16.09
N GLY A 355 -13.14 49.50 -16.46
CA GLY A 355 -14.55 49.94 -16.45
C GLY A 355 -15.42 49.08 -17.38
N ASN A 356 -14.93 48.80 -18.60
CA ASN A 356 -15.61 47.92 -19.55
C ASN A 356 -15.67 46.47 -19.05
N ALA A 357 -14.60 45.95 -18.43
CA ALA A 357 -14.57 44.62 -17.82
C ALA A 357 -15.63 44.46 -16.71
N GLN A 358 -15.80 45.48 -15.85
CA GLN A 358 -16.80 45.48 -14.78
C GLN A 358 -18.23 45.42 -15.33
N MET A 359 -18.51 46.13 -16.42
CA MET A 359 -19.83 46.09 -17.09
C MET A 359 -20.16 44.72 -17.66
N LEU A 360 -19.15 43.96 -18.06
CA LEU A 360 -19.29 42.61 -18.62
C LEU A 360 -19.18 41.50 -17.54
N ASP A 361 -19.09 41.86 -16.25
CA ASP A 361 -18.88 40.95 -15.12
C ASP A 361 -17.64 40.03 -15.29
N LEU A 362 -16.59 40.57 -15.92
CA LEU A 362 -15.36 39.82 -16.22
C LEU A 362 -14.33 39.97 -15.08
N LYS A 363 -14.59 39.29 -13.96
CA LYS A 363 -13.82 39.42 -12.70
C LYS A 363 -12.30 39.32 -12.85
N PHE A 364 -11.81 38.35 -13.61
CA PHE A 364 -10.37 38.16 -13.85
C PHE A 364 -9.70 39.44 -14.40
N PHE A 365 -10.30 40.05 -15.42
CA PHE A 365 -9.78 41.28 -16.01
C PHE A 365 -9.84 42.45 -15.02
N VAL A 366 -10.90 42.56 -14.22
CA VAL A 366 -11.03 43.61 -13.20
C VAL A 366 -9.91 43.53 -12.17
N GLU A 367 -9.60 42.32 -11.69
CA GLU A 367 -8.54 42.08 -10.71
C GLU A 367 -7.15 42.35 -11.30
N LYS A 368 -6.85 41.83 -12.50
CA LYS A 368 -5.55 42.03 -13.15
C LYS A 368 -5.30 43.48 -13.54
N PHE A 369 -6.29 44.18 -14.09
CA PHE A 369 -6.16 45.62 -14.36
C PHE A 369 -5.99 46.42 -13.07
N HIS A 370 -6.59 46.00 -11.95
CA HIS A 370 -6.34 46.64 -10.66
C HIS A 370 -4.90 46.43 -10.14
N SER A 371 -4.34 45.23 -10.32
CA SER A 371 -2.93 44.93 -10.02
C SER A 371 -1.98 45.82 -10.83
N ILE A 372 -2.24 45.94 -12.14
CA ILE A 372 -1.47 46.82 -13.04
C ILE A 372 -1.59 48.29 -12.60
N GLU A 373 -2.80 48.78 -12.31
CA GLU A 373 -3.01 50.14 -11.78
C GLU A 373 -2.20 50.39 -10.50
N GLY A 374 -2.17 49.41 -9.59
CA GLY A 374 -1.40 49.48 -8.35
C GLY A 374 0.11 49.51 -8.59
N SER A 375 0.59 48.62 -9.45
CA SER A 375 2.01 48.56 -9.85
C SER A 375 2.45 49.85 -10.52
N ILE A 376 1.62 50.43 -11.40
CA ILE A 376 1.91 51.73 -12.03
C ILE A 376 2.03 52.85 -10.99
N ARG A 377 1.12 52.92 -10.02
CA ARG A 377 1.17 53.94 -8.95
C ARG A 377 2.41 53.80 -8.08
N GLU A 378 2.78 52.57 -7.72
CA GLU A 378 4.00 52.33 -6.93
C GLU A 378 5.26 52.79 -7.67
N ILE A 379 5.28 52.65 -9.00
CA ILE A 379 6.38 53.14 -9.83
C ILE A 379 6.36 54.67 -9.95
N GLN A 380 5.17 55.29 -10.06
CA GLN A 380 5.01 56.74 -10.12
C GLN A 380 5.44 57.45 -8.83
N ASP A 381 5.27 56.79 -7.67
CA ASP A 381 5.67 57.32 -6.36
C ASP A 381 7.18 57.19 -6.08
N LYS A 382 7.93 56.42 -6.90
CA LYS A 382 9.39 56.24 -6.75
C LYS A 382 10.17 57.40 -7.39
N SER A 383 11.12 57.95 -6.64
CA SER A 383 12.00 59.05 -7.08
C SER A 383 13.03 58.63 -8.16
N GLU A 384 13.32 57.34 -8.30
CA GLU A 384 14.20 56.79 -9.33
C GLU A 384 13.67 55.45 -9.81
N VAL A 385 13.21 55.39 -11.05
CA VAL A 385 12.62 54.18 -11.65
C VAL A 385 13.71 53.33 -12.31
N LYS A 386 13.78 52.04 -11.98
CA LYS A 386 14.69 51.06 -12.59
C LYS A 386 13.95 50.17 -13.60
N GLY A 387 14.70 49.46 -14.44
CA GLY A 387 14.12 48.55 -15.44
C GLY A 387 13.35 47.38 -14.81
N ASP A 388 13.82 46.90 -13.65
CA ASP A 388 13.20 45.79 -12.93
C ASP A 388 11.81 46.13 -12.37
N ASP A 389 11.52 47.42 -12.15
CA ASP A 389 10.23 47.87 -11.64
C ASP A 389 9.08 47.60 -12.64
N PHE A 390 9.37 47.47 -13.94
CA PHE A 390 8.37 47.19 -14.97
C PHE A 390 8.12 45.69 -15.19
N LEU A 391 8.96 44.82 -14.61
CA LEU A 391 8.82 43.37 -14.81
C LEU A 391 7.47 42.86 -14.28
N GLY A 392 6.95 43.44 -13.20
CA GLY A 392 5.63 43.11 -12.67
C GLY A 392 4.50 43.46 -13.64
N ILE A 393 4.55 44.64 -14.27
CA ILE A 393 3.57 45.07 -15.28
C ILE A 393 3.64 44.17 -16.52
N LEU A 394 4.85 43.86 -17.00
CA LEU A 394 5.05 42.98 -18.15
C LEU A 394 4.59 41.54 -17.87
N PHE A 395 4.75 41.05 -16.64
CA PHE A 395 4.23 39.75 -16.22
C PHE A 395 2.69 39.73 -16.25
N ASP A 396 2.04 40.72 -15.65
CA ASP A 396 0.57 40.84 -15.66
C ASP A 396 0.02 40.99 -17.09
N ILE A 397 0.68 41.76 -17.96
CA ILE A 397 0.30 41.88 -19.39
C ILE A 397 0.35 40.53 -20.10
N ASN A 398 1.45 39.77 -19.92
CA ASN A 398 1.59 38.44 -20.52
C ASN A 398 0.52 37.45 -20.00
N GLU A 399 0.17 37.54 -18.72
CA GLU A 399 -0.89 36.70 -18.14
C GLU A 399 -2.26 37.03 -18.73
N ILE A 400 -2.56 38.33 -18.91
CA ILE A 400 -3.80 38.77 -19.57
C ILE A 400 -3.83 38.31 -21.04
N ASP A 401 -2.74 38.46 -21.80
CA ASP A 401 -2.71 38.01 -23.20
C ASP A 401 -2.94 36.49 -23.33
N SER A 402 -2.29 35.70 -22.48
CA SER A 402 -2.52 34.25 -22.41
C SER A 402 -3.99 33.92 -22.11
N TYR A 403 -4.60 34.64 -21.16
CA TYR A 403 -6.02 34.48 -20.83
C TYR A 403 -6.95 34.87 -21.98
N VAL A 404 -6.67 35.98 -22.67
CA VAL A 404 -7.41 36.44 -23.86
C VAL A 404 -7.35 35.39 -24.97
N ASN A 405 -6.17 34.86 -25.26
CA ASN A 405 -5.99 33.80 -26.25
C ASN A 405 -6.74 32.50 -25.87
N SER A 406 -6.75 32.13 -24.58
CA SER A 406 -7.58 31.02 -24.07
C SER A 406 -9.06 31.27 -24.31
N MET A 407 -9.56 32.45 -23.94
CA MET A 407 -10.96 32.86 -24.14
C MET A 407 -11.37 32.82 -25.62
N PHE A 408 -10.52 33.32 -26.53
CA PHE A 408 -10.80 33.21 -27.98
C PHE A 408 -10.92 31.75 -28.44
N SER A 409 -10.06 30.87 -27.94
CA SER A 409 -10.11 29.44 -28.27
C SER A 409 -11.40 28.78 -27.77
N LEU A 410 -11.92 29.20 -26.60
CA LEU A 410 -13.16 28.72 -26.01
C LEU A 410 -14.37 29.28 -26.76
N ILE A 411 -14.39 30.58 -27.05
CA ILE A 411 -15.43 31.22 -27.87
C ILE A 411 -15.53 30.52 -29.24
N LYS A 412 -14.40 30.25 -29.89
CA LYS A 412 -14.38 29.51 -31.18
C LYS A 412 -14.94 28.09 -31.05
N ARG A 413 -14.66 27.39 -29.94
CA ARG A 413 -15.22 26.05 -29.65
C ARG A 413 -16.73 26.10 -29.40
N VAL A 414 -17.20 27.06 -28.60
CA VAL A 414 -18.62 27.27 -28.32
C VAL A 414 -19.39 27.65 -29.58
N LEU A 415 -18.88 28.59 -30.38
CA LEU A 415 -19.49 29.01 -31.64
C LEU A 415 -19.62 27.84 -32.63
N LYS A 416 -18.56 27.01 -32.75
CA LYS A 416 -18.58 25.80 -33.59
C LYS A 416 -19.62 24.77 -33.12
N LEU A 417 -19.83 24.63 -31.81
CA LEU A 417 -20.87 23.75 -31.25
C LEU A 417 -22.28 24.27 -31.56
N THR A 418 -22.51 25.58 -31.48
CA THR A 418 -23.78 26.20 -31.90
C THR A 418 -24.04 26.05 -33.40
N ASP A 419 -23.01 26.08 -34.24
CA ASP A 419 -23.15 25.83 -35.68
C ASP A 419 -23.49 24.36 -35.98
N THR A 420 -22.93 23.40 -35.24
CA THR A 420 -23.29 21.98 -35.41
C THR A 420 -24.66 21.60 -34.83
N MET A 421 -25.20 22.37 -33.88
CA MET A 421 -26.58 22.20 -33.40
C MET A 421 -27.62 22.87 -34.32
N LYS A 422 -27.21 23.74 -35.25
CA LYS A 422 -28.06 24.33 -36.29
C LYS A 422 -28.04 23.47 -37.57
N VAL A 423 -28.49 22.22 -37.46
CA VAL A 423 -28.85 21.41 -38.65
C VAL A 423 -30.37 21.37 -38.75
N THR A 424 -30.94 22.47 -39.26
CA THR A 424 -32.17 22.41 -40.05
C THR A 424 -31.96 23.27 -41.28
N ASP A 425 -32.15 22.62 -42.42
CA ASP A 425 -31.90 23.04 -43.80
C ASP A 425 -32.71 24.28 -44.23
N ASP A 426 -32.35 25.45 -43.69
CA ASP A 426 -32.88 26.75 -44.11
C ASP A 426 -31.71 27.61 -44.58
N SER A 427 -31.81 28.22 -45.77
CA SER A 427 -30.79 29.14 -46.29
C SER A 427 -30.49 30.25 -45.27
N PRO A 428 -29.26 30.84 -45.25
CA PRO A 428 -28.87 31.92 -44.33
C PRO A 428 -29.88 33.09 -44.26
N ASP A 429 -30.64 33.23 -45.35
CA ASP A 429 -31.62 34.25 -45.61
C ASP A 429 -33.01 33.96 -45.00
N MET A 430 -33.43 32.69 -45.00
CA MET A 430 -34.62 32.24 -44.27
C MET A 430 -34.47 32.45 -42.76
N SER A 431 -33.25 32.24 -42.23
CA SER A 431 -32.96 32.44 -40.81
C SER A 431 -33.10 33.90 -40.38
N LEU A 432 -32.72 34.86 -41.23
CA LEU A 432 -32.88 36.29 -40.96
C LEU A 432 -34.36 36.68 -40.93
N VAL A 433 -35.15 36.21 -41.89
CA VAL A 433 -36.61 36.45 -41.94
C VAL A 433 -37.30 35.88 -40.70
N LYS A 434 -36.95 34.65 -40.30
CA LYS A 434 -37.51 34.00 -39.11
C LYS A 434 -37.13 34.73 -37.81
N ASN A 435 -35.89 35.20 -37.68
CA ASN A 435 -35.47 36.01 -36.53
C ASN A 435 -36.27 37.32 -36.45
N ILE A 436 -36.57 37.95 -37.58
CA ILE A 436 -37.39 39.17 -37.63
C ILE A 436 -38.85 38.85 -37.25
N GLU A 437 -39.41 37.75 -37.74
CA GLU A 437 -40.74 37.26 -37.34
C GLU A 437 -40.83 37.00 -35.82
N GLU A 438 -39.80 36.41 -35.22
CA GLU A 438 -39.74 36.18 -33.77
C GLU A 438 -39.68 37.51 -32.99
N VAL A 439 -38.92 38.49 -33.46
CA VAL A 439 -38.88 39.84 -32.85
C VAL A 439 -40.25 40.51 -32.93
N VAL A 440 -40.95 40.41 -34.07
CA VAL A 440 -42.32 40.92 -34.24
C VAL A 440 -43.27 40.24 -33.27
N GLY A 441 -43.17 38.91 -33.13
CA GLY A 441 -43.99 38.14 -32.20
C GLY A 441 -43.76 38.52 -30.74
N ARG A 442 -42.50 38.75 -30.34
CA ARG A 442 -42.15 39.20 -28.98
C ARG A 442 -42.66 40.61 -28.70
N LEU A 443 -42.41 41.56 -29.60
CA LEU A 443 -42.91 42.94 -29.47
C LEU A 443 -44.44 42.97 -29.47
N GLY A 444 -45.10 42.09 -30.22
CA GLY A 444 -46.54 41.95 -30.21
C GLY A 444 -47.10 41.49 -28.86
N LYS A 445 -46.40 40.57 -28.18
CA LYS A 445 -46.76 40.15 -26.81
C LYS A 445 -46.52 41.25 -25.78
N GLU A 446 -45.41 41.98 -25.88
CA GLU A 446 -45.07 43.07 -24.94
C GLU A 446 -46.04 44.26 -25.05
N LEU A 447 -46.49 44.59 -26.26
CA LEU A 447 -47.36 45.75 -26.52
C LEU A 447 -48.86 45.39 -26.64
N ASP A 448 -49.21 44.12 -26.39
CA ASP A 448 -50.55 43.54 -26.60
C ASP A 448 -51.17 43.85 -27.99
N LYS A 449 -50.35 43.74 -29.04
CA LYS A 449 -50.73 43.98 -30.43
C LYS A 449 -50.44 42.75 -31.28
N LYS A 450 -51.40 42.33 -32.13
CA LYS A 450 -51.21 41.23 -33.07
C LYS A 450 -50.76 41.74 -34.43
N ALA A 451 -49.56 41.35 -34.85
CA ALA A 451 -49.02 41.70 -36.15
C ALA A 451 -48.36 40.48 -36.82
N LYS A 452 -48.53 40.39 -38.13
CA LYS A 452 -47.90 39.39 -38.99
C LYS A 452 -46.92 40.06 -39.93
N PHE A 453 -45.69 39.58 -39.92
CA PHE A 453 -44.67 39.97 -40.87
C PHE A 453 -44.78 39.13 -42.13
N VAL A 454 -44.78 39.76 -43.30
CA VAL A 454 -44.89 39.12 -44.61
C VAL A 454 -43.75 39.61 -45.48
N PHE A 455 -42.83 38.71 -45.78
CA PHE A 455 -41.76 38.96 -46.73
C PHE A 455 -42.20 38.49 -48.13
N GLU A 456 -42.23 39.36 -49.13
CA GLU A 456 -42.53 38.94 -50.51
C GLU A 456 -41.24 38.69 -51.31
N ASN A 457 -41.26 37.70 -52.22
CA ASN A 457 -40.13 37.26 -53.04
C ASN A 457 -38.99 36.50 -52.31
N LEU A 458 -39.32 35.68 -51.31
CA LEU A 458 -38.38 34.80 -50.60
C LEU A 458 -37.47 33.93 -51.50
N LYS A 459 -37.89 33.57 -52.72
CA LYS A 459 -37.15 32.66 -53.60
C LYS A 459 -35.96 33.29 -54.36
N ASN A 460 -35.91 34.62 -54.48
CA ASN A 460 -34.82 35.35 -55.16
C ASN A 460 -34.05 36.26 -54.19
N PHE A 461 -34.09 35.93 -52.91
CA PHE A 461 -33.46 36.72 -51.86
C PHE A 461 -31.95 36.44 -51.83
N ASN A 462 -31.13 37.45 -52.10
CA ASN A 462 -29.69 37.41 -51.88
C ASN A 462 -29.20 38.81 -51.50
N ILE A 463 -29.10 39.07 -50.20
CA ILE A 463 -28.46 40.29 -49.70
C ILE A 463 -26.96 40.01 -49.62
N PRO A 464 -26.10 40.83 -50.26
CA PRO A 464 -24.65 40.67 -50.14
C PRO A 464 -24.23 40.72 -48.67
N ASN A 465 -23.30 39.84 -48.26
CA ASN A 465 -22.88 39.70 -46.86
C ASN A 465 -22.44 41.03 -46.21
N GLU A 466 -21.94 41.96 -47.00
CA GLU A 466 -21.51 43.30 -46.54
C GLU A 466 -22.66 44.19 -46.03
N TYR A 467 -23.92 43.91 -46.40
CA TYR A 467 -25.08 44.74 -46.03
C TYR A 467 -26.03 44.05 -45.05
N ARG A 468 -25.73 42.82 -44.60
CA ARG A 468 -26.65 42.00 -43.79
C ARG A 468 -26.94 42.60 -42.43
N ASN A 469 -25.92 43.13 -41.74
CA ASN A 469 -26.08 43.66 -40.38
C ASN A 469 -26.86 44.97 -40.41
N GLU A 470 -26.51 45.86 -41.34
CA GLU A 470 -27.20 47.13 -41.55
C GLU A 470 -28.65 46.92 -41.98
N PHE A 471 -28.90 45.95 -42.86
CA PHE A 471 -30.26 45.56 -43.23
C PHE A 471 -31.07 45.11 -42.02
N LYS A 472 -30.49 44.24 -41.18
CA LYS A 472 -31.15 43.76 -39.95
C LYS A 472 -31.52 44.92 -39.03
N ASP A 473 -30.60 45.85 -38.81
CA ASP A 473 -30.82 47.01 -37.93
C ASP A 473 -31.92 47.94 -38.46
N ILE A 474 -31.93 48.20 -39.78
CA ILE A 474 -32.98 49.01 -40.43
C ILE A 474 -34.35 48.34 -40.29
N VAL A 475 -34.44 47.03 -40.56
CA VAL A 475 -35.73 46.30 -40.50
C VAL A 475 -36.26 46.25 -39.08
N ILE A 476 -35.41 45.97 -38.08
CA ILE A 476 -35.82 45.95 -36.67
C ILE A 476 -36.34 47.32 -36.25
N GLN A 477 -35.66 48.40 -36.66
CA GLN A 477 -36.08 49.75 -36.32
C GLN A 477 -37.43 50.12 -36.97
N LEU A 478 -37.65 49.77 -38.23
CA LEU A 478 -38.91 49.98 -38.92
C LEU A 478 -40.06 49.18 -38.29
N VAL A 479 -39.81 47.90 -37.98
CA VAL A 479 -40.76 47.05 -37.27
C VAL A 479 -41.13 47.64 -35.91
N ARG A 480 -40.14 48.09 -35.13
CA ARG A 480 -40.38 48.74 -33.84
C ARG A 480 -41.23 50.00 -34.00
N ASN A 481 -40.89 50.88 -34.94
CA ASN A 481 -41.65 52.10 -35.20
C ASN A 481 -43.11 51.79 -35.58
N SER A 482 -43.33 50.79 -36.43
CA SER A 482 -44.68 50.35 -36.79
C SER A 482 -45.42 49.75 -35.61
N MET A 483 -44.81 48.87 -34.82
CA MET A 483 -45.48 48.22 -33.67
C MET A 483 -45.83 49.23 -32.57
N VAL A 484 -44.93 50.17 -32.27
CA VAL A 484 -45.11 51.15 -31.20
C VAL A 484 -46.07 52.27 -31.64
N HIS A 485 -45.80 52.89 -32.79
CA HIS A 485 -46.48 54.13 -33.21
C HIS A 485 -47.41 53.98 -34.43
N GLY A 486 -47.26 52.94 -35.25
CA GLY A 486 -48.05 52.75 -36.48
C GLY A 486 -49.30 51.91 -36.29
N ILE A 487 -49.19 50.79 -35.59
CA ILE A 487 -50.24 49.78 -35.45
C ILE A 487 -51.15 50.14 -34.27
N GLU A 488 -52.43 50.27 -34.57
CA GLU A 488 -53.52 50.50 -33.60
C GLU A 488 -53.76 49.22 -32.76
N ASN A 489 -54.36 49.36 -31.58
CA ASN A 489 -54.70 48.19 -30.75
C ASN A 489 -55.84 47.35 -31.37
N HIS A 490 -56.10 46.15 -30.84
CA HIS A 490 -57.08 45.24 -31.45
C HIS A 490 -58.52 45.77 -31.44
N GLU A 491 -58.88 46.67 -30.50
CA GLU A 491 -60.22 47.26 -30.39
C GLU A 491 -60.40 48.40 -31.40
N GLU A 492 -59.41 49.28 -31.51
CA GLU A 492 -59.34 50.38 -32.48
C GLU A 492 -59.31 49.89 -33.92
N ARG A 493 -58.66 48.75 -34.20
CA ARG A 493 -58.70 48.17 -35.56
C ARG A 493 -60.09 47.68 -35.95
N ARG A 494 -60.84 47.11 -35.00
CA ARG A 494 -62.23 46.66 -35.23
C ARG A 494 -63.16 47.84 -35.47
N SER A 495 -62.99 48.95 -34.74
CA SER A 495 -63.82 50.16 -34.97
C SER A 495 -63.59 50.80 -36.34
N HIS A 496 -62.42 50.57 -36.96
CA HIS A 496 -62.08 51.03 -38.30
C HIS A 496 -62.28 49.98 -39.41
N ASN A 497 -63.00 48.88 -39.16
CA ASN A 497 -63.22 47.78 -40.11
C ASN A 497 -61.91 47.15 -40.67
N LYS A 498 -60.82 47.17 -39.89
CA LYS A 498 -59.54 46.55 -40.26
C LYS A 498 -59.39 45.15 -39.66
N SER A 499 -58.51 44.34 -40.24
CA SER A 499 -58.14 43.02 -39.72
C SER A 499 -57.61 43.13 -38.27
N PRO A 500 -57.99 42.22 -37.34
CA PRO A 500 -57.45 42.20 -35.97
C PRO A 500 -55.94 41.97 -35.90
N GLU A 501 -55.37 41.35 -36.95
CA GLU A 501 -53.94 41.16 -37.13
C GLU A 501 -53.44 42.18 -38.17
N ALA A 502 -52.50 43.04 -37.77
CA ALA A 502 -51.84 44.01 -38.65
C ALA A 502 -50.83 43.31 -39.56
N GLN A 503 -50.65 43.83 -40.77
CA GLN A 503 -49.68 43.30 -41.74
C GLN A 503 -48.51 44.24 -41.94
N LEU A 504 -47.32 43.73 -41.64
CA LEU A 504 -46.04 44.38 -41.95
C LEU A 504 -45.44 43.69 -43.18
N ARG A 505 -45.45 44.37 -44.31
CA ARG A 505 -44.99 43.83 -45.60
C ARG A 505 -43.64 44.42 -45.97
N LEU A 506 -42.74 43.53 -46.39
CA LEU A 506 -41.40 43.92 -46.80
C LEU A 506 -41.05 43.28 -48.14
N THR A 507 -40.60 44.11 -49.08
CA THR A 507 -40.15 43.68 -50.41
C THR A 507 -38.77 44.20 -50.72
N LEU A 508 -37.98 43.33 -51.35
CA LEU A 508 -36.64 43.62 -51.82
C LEU A 508 -36.57 43.26 -53.30
N GLU A 509 -36.20 44.23 -54.13
CA GLU A 509 -36.08 44.07 -55.58
C GLU A 509 -34.67 44.50 -56.01
N ASP A 510 -33.98 43.71 -56.83
CA ASP A 510 -32.77 44.14 -57.52
C ASP A 510 -33.16 44.83 -58.83
N VAL A 511 -32.86 46.12 -58.94
CA VAL A 511 -33.09 46.92 -60.14
C VAL A 511 -31.74 47.44 -60.64
N ASN A 512 -31.20 46.76 -61.66
CA ASN A 512 -29.94 47.13 -62.33
C ASN A 512 -28.75 47.30 -61.37
N GLY A 513 -28.58 46.39 -60.40
CA GLY A 513 -27.47 46.42 -59.44
C GLY A 513 -27.68 47.34 -58.24
N ASN A 514 -28.89 47.92 -58.11
CA ASN A 514 -29.31 48.62 -56.91
C ASN A 514 -30.42 47.82 -56.20
N PHE A 515 -30.23 47.57 -54.91
CA PHE A 515 -31.23 46.91 -54.09
C PHE A 515 -32.28 47.93 -53.63
N VAL A 516 -33.51 47.78 -54.11
CA VAL A 516 -34.65 48.61 -53.76
C VAL A 516 -35.41 47.92 -52.64
N PHE A 517 -35.36 48.53 -51.45
CA PHE A 517 -36.06 48.09 -50.27
C PHE A 517 -37.37 48.86 -50.08
N LYS A 518 -38.48 48.14 -49.94
CA LYS A 518 -39.81 48.72 -49.71
C LYS A 518 -40.41 48.08 -48.46
N TYR A 519 -40.76 48.91 -47.49
CA TYR A 519 -41.45 48.50 -46.27
C TYR A 519 -42.80 49.18 -46.19
N ARG A 520 -43.83 48.43 -45.79
CA ARG A 520 -45.21 48.92 -45.68
C ARG A 520 -45.91 48.29 -44.49
N ASP A 521 -46.51 49.13 -43.66
CA ASP A 521 -47.48 48.72 -42.65
C ASP A 521 -48.91 49.09 -43.08
N ASP A 522 -49.91 48.44 -42.46
CA ASP A 522 -51.34 48.73 -42.62
C ASP A 522 -51.95 49.42 -41.37
N GLY A 523 -51.14 50.21 -40.68
CA GLY A 523 -51.51 50.92 -39.46
C GLY A 523 -52.40 52.15 -39.67
N GLN A 524 -52.32 53.09 -38.73
CA GLN A 524 -53.05 54.38 -38.80
C GLN A 524 -52.45 55.37 -39.82
N GLY A 525 -51.26 55.07 -40.34
CA GLY A 525 -50.51 55.95 -41.23
C GLY A 525 -49.86 57.12 -40.51
N LEU A 526 -49.08 57.91 -41.25
CA LEU A 526 -48.38 59.08 -40.69
C LEU A 526 -49.38 60.21 -40.41
N ASN A 527 -49.44 60.67 -39.16
CA ASN A 527 -50.24 61.84 -38.80
C ASN A 527 -49.54 63.13 -39.25
N ILE A 528 -49.88 63.58 -40.46
CA ILE A 528 -49.27 64.74 -41.12
C ILE A 528 -49.45 66.03 -40.30
N GLU A 529 -50.57 66.19 -39.60
CA GLU A 529 -50.82 67.39 -38.80
C GLU A 529 -49.93 67.44 -37.55
N LYS A 530 -49.73 66.30 -36.86
CA LYS A 530 -48.76 66.21 -35.75
C LYS A 530 -47.33 66.45 -36.21
N ILE A 531 -46.95 65.98 -37.40
CA ILE A 531 -45.61 66.21 -37.96
C ILE A 531 -45.42 67.71 -38.30
N LYS A 532 -46.44 68.38 -38.85
CA LYS A 532 -46.39 69.85 -39.08
C LYS A 532 -46.25 70.62 -37.78
N GLU A 533 -47.03 70.26 -36.76
CA GLU A 533 -46.99 70.93 -35.46
C GLU A 533 -45.62 70.79 -34.79
N LYS A 534 -45.02 69.59 -34.81
CA LYS A 534 -43.65 69.37 -34.32
C LYS A 534 -42.60 70.08 -35.17
N ALA A 535 -42.76 70.11 -36.49
CA ALA A 535 -41.85 70.85 -37.39
C ALA A 535 -41.90 72.36 -37.12
N LEU A 536 -43.08 72.90 -36.78
CA LEU A 536 -43.25 74.29 -36.37
C LEU A 536 -42.59 74.55 -35.00
N ASN A 537 -42.82 73.67 -34.02
CA ASN A 537 -42.25 73.77 -32.67
C ASN A 537 -40.72 73.63 -32.64
N SER A 538 -40.13 72.95 -33.63
CA SER A 538 -38.67 72.84 -33.77
C SER A 538 -37.97 74.16 -34.15
N GLY A 539 -38.73 75.20 -34.52
CA GLY A 539 -38.20 76.51 -34.92
C GLY A 539 -37.49 76.54 -36.28
N LYS A 540 -37.34 75.40 -36.96
CA LYS A 540 -36.62 75.28 -38.25
C LYS A 540 -37.50 75.58 -39.48
N PHE A 541 -38.82 75.66 -39.34
CA PHE A 541 -39.78 75.84 -40.44
C PHE A 541 -40.86 76.87 -40.12
N SER A 542 -41.25 77.71 -41.09
CA SER A 542 -42.33 78.71 -40.93
C SER A 542 -43.70 78.16 -41.37
N THR A 543 -44.79 78.71 -40.82
CA THR A 543 -46.18 78.34 -41.15
C THR A 543 -46.49 78.45 -42.64
N GLU A 544 -46.00 79.48 -43.32
CA GLU A 544 -46.17 79.66 -44.77
C GLU A 544 -45.47 78.56 -45.59
N LYS A 545 -44.27 78.12 -45.16
CA LYS A 545 -43.50 77.09 -45.85
C LYS A 545 -44.09 75.69 -45.64
N LEU A 546 -44.65 75.40 -44.47
CA LEU A 546 -45.32 74.13 -44.18
C LEU A 546 -46.67 73.98 -44.90
N ASN A 547 -47.37 75.08 -45.17
CA ASN A 547 -48.65 75.07 -45.89
C ASN A 547 -48.51 74.97 -47.42
N THR A 548 -47.34 75.32 -47.96
CA THR A 548 -47.03 75.21 -49.40
C THR A 548 -46.43 73.85 -49.79
N MET A 549 -45.96 73.07 -48.81
CA MET A 549 -45.43 71.73 -49.02
C MET A 549 -46.52 70.71 -49.33
N SER A 550 -46.23 69.81 -50.26
CA SER A 550 -47.06 68.63 -50.51
C SER A 550 -47.02 67.66 -49.32
N LYS A 551 -48.05 66.81 -49.19
CA LYS A 551 -48.12 65.79 -48.14
C LYS A 551 -46.87 64.89 -48.11
N SER A 552 -46.29 64.61 -49.27
CA SER A 552 -45.07 63.80 -49.40
C SER A 552 -43.80 64.54 -48.96
N GLU A 553 -43.74 65.86 -49.09
CA GLU A 553 -42.62 66.68 -48.60
C GLU A 553 -42.67 66.80 -47.07
N ILE A 554 -43.87 66.96 -46.52
CA ILE A 554 -44.07 66.98 -45.06
C ILE A 554 -43.70 65.62 -44.45
N ALA A 555 -44.09 64.51 -45.09
CA ALA A 555 -43.72 63.17 -44.63
C ALA A 555 -42.19 62.94 -44.63
N ARG A 556 -41.42 63.56 -45.53
CA ARG A 556 -39.94 63.44 -45.54
C ARG A 556 -39.28 64.12 -44.34
N LEU A 557 -39.97 65.03 -43.64
CA LEU A 557 -39.41 65.73 -42.48
C LEU A 557 -39.13 64.80 -41.30
N ILE A 558 -39.72 63.59 -41.26
CA ILE A 558 -39.41 62.56 -40.24
C ILE A 558 -37.95 62.08 -40.28
N PHE A 559 -37.25 62.31 -41.41
CA PHE A 559 -35.83 61.97 -41.60
C PHE A 559 -34.89 63.18 -41.38
N SER A 560 -35.38 64.26 -40.78
CA SER A 560 -34.58 65.45 -40.45
C SER A 560 -34.18 65.47 -38.98
N ASP A 561 -32.95 65.89 -38.69
CA ASP A 561 -32.37 65.81 -37.34
C ASP A 561 -33.15 66.66 -36.33
N GLY A 562 -33.61 66.00 -35.26
CA GLY A 562 -34.29 66.62 -34.12
C GLY A 562 -35.82 66.60 -34.14
N LEU A 563 -36.45 65.84 -35.04
CA LEU A 563 -37.90 65.70 -35.16
C LEU A 563 -38.37 64.28 -34.79
N SER A 564 -38.28 63.90 -33.52
CA SER A 564 -38.89 62.67 -33.00
C SER A 564 -40.32 62.92 -32.52
N THR A 565 -41.24 62.00 -32.85
CA THR A 565 -42.68 62.12 -32.53
C THR A 565 -43.07 61.70 -31.12
N THR A 566 -42.14 61.29 -30.26
CA THR A 566 -42.41 60.91 -28.86
C THR A 566 -42.33 62.13 -27.92
N ASP A 567 -43.36 62.34 -27.08
CA ASP A 567 -43.43 63.46 -26.11
C ASP A 567 -42.99 63.09 -24.69
N GLU A 568 -42.58 61.85 -24.42
CA GLU A 568 -42.07 61.43 -23.11
C GLU A 568 -40.84 60.52 -23.27
N ALA A 569 -39.81 60.79 -22.47
CA ALA A 569 -38.59 60.00 -22.40
C ALA A 569 -38.86 58.73 -21.57
N ASP A 570 -39.37 57.69 -22.22
CA ASP A 570 -39.52 56.37 -21.62
C ASP A 570 -38.17 55.63 -21.59
N GLU A 571 -37.68 55.33 -20.39
CA GLU A 571 -36.34 54.84 -20.04
C GLU A 571 -35.91 53.50 -20.68
N ASN A 572 -36.78 52.83 -21.45
CA ASN A 572 -36.44 51.60 -22.19
C ASN A 572 -36.27 51.80 -23.70
N SER A 573 -36.30 53.03 -24.19
CA SER A 573 -36.07 53.34 -25.61
C SER A 573 -34.73 54.07 -25.80
N GLY A 574 -33.67 53.29 -26.02
CA GLY A 574 -32.34 53.80 -26.34
C GLY A 574 -32.39 54.85 -27.46
N ARG A 575 -32.09 56.09 -27.08
CA ARG A 575 -31.95 57.32 -27.89
C ARG A 575 -33.10 57.59 -28.87
N GLY A 576 -33.89 58.63 -28.58
CA GLY A 576 -34.94 59.19 -29.45
C GLY A 576 -34.44 59.72 -30.81
N GLN A 577 -33.97 58.82 -31.67
CA GLN A 577 -33.37 59.04 -32.99
C GLN A 577 -33.79 57.92 -33.96
N GLY A 578 -35.07 57.52 -33.95
CA GLY A 578 -35.51 56.31 -34.67
C GLY A 578 -35.34 56.35 -36.19
N MET A 579 -35.48 57.51 -36.83
CA MET A 579 -35.46 57.64 -38.31
C MET A 579 -34.20 58.33 -38.85
N SER A 580 -33.44 59.09 -38.04
CA SER A 580 -32.15 59.68 -38.44
C SER A 580 -31.06 58.61 -38.57
N ILE A 581 -31.05 57.62 -37.69
CA ILE A 581 -30.12 56.47 -37.73
C ILE A 581 -30.26 55.71 -39.05
N ILE A 582 -31.49 55.50 -39.53
CA ILE A 582 -31.75 54.83 -40.81
C ILE A 582 -31.14 55.63 -41.98
N LYS A 583 -31.34 56.96 -41.98
CA LYS A 583 -30.79 57.85 -43.01
C LYS A 583 -29.25 57.88 -42.99
N ASP A 584 -28.64 57.87 -41.81
CA ASP A 584 -27.19 57.84 -41.66
C ASP A 584 -26.59 56.52 -42.16
N ILE A 585 -27.22 55.39 -41.84
CA ILE A 585 -26.81 54.06 -42.34
C ILE A 585 -26.90 54.02 -43.88
N ILE A 586 -28.01 54.51 -44.46
CA ILE A 586 -28.19 54.55 -45.92
C ILE A 586 -27.18 55.51 -46.59
N SER A 587 -26.94 56.67 -45.99
CA SER A 587 -26.00 57.69 -46.53
C SER A 587 -24.55 57.20 -46.50
N LYS A 588 -24.14 56.50 -45.44
CA LYS A 588 -22.79 55.90 -45.32
C LYS A 588 -22.49 54.89 -46.43
N LYS A 589 -23.51 54.20 -46.94
CA LYS A 589 -23.38 53.22 -48.04
C LYS A 589 -23.71 53.82 -49.42
N LYS A 590 -23.79 55.15 -49.56
CA LYS A 590 -24.14 55.88 -50.80
C LYS A 590 -25.52 55.51 -51.37
N GLY A 591 -26.44 55.04 -50.53
CA GLY A 591 -27.83 54.76 -50.90
C GLY A 591 -28.69 56.02 -51.00
N LYS A 592 -29.93 55.88 -51.50
CA LYS A 592 -30.91 56.97 -51.66
C LYS A 592 -32.22 56.67 -50.97
#